data_AF-A0A6P6FTV7-F1
#
_entry.id   AF-A0A6P6FTV7-F1
#
_cell.length_a   1.000
_cell.length_b   1.000
_cell.length_c   1.000
_cell.angle_alpha   90.00
_cell.angle_beta   90.00
_cell.angle_gamma   90.00
#
_symmetry.space_group_name_H-M   'P 1'
#
loop_
_entity.id
_entity.type
_entity.pdbx_description
1 polymer ?
#
loop_
_entity_poly.entity_id
_entity_poly.type
_entity_poly.pdbx_seq_one_letter_code
_entity_poly.pdbx_strand_id
1 'polypeptide(L)'
;CSLFKVYIYCSDSREAQQLLANSNYGDLRKYFCGYFDTTVGNKEEIRSYLEILRMVGVDKPTNMLFVTDIFQEASAARDAGLEVIMSIRPGNAALPQNHGFRTIESLLDI
;
A
#
# COMPACT_ATOMS: atom_id res chain seq x y z
N CYS A 1 6.27 17.42 -9.36
CA CYS A 1 5.66 16.31 -8.60
C CYS A 1 4.34 15.96 -9.26
N SER A 2 4.04 14.67 -9.42
CA SER A 2 2.73 14.19 -9.86
C SER A 2 1.61 14.78 -8.97
N LEU A 3 0.38 14.82 -9.48
CA LEU A 3 -0.79 15.27 -8.71
C LEU A 3 -0.98 14.48 -7.40
N PHE A 4 -0.48 13.23 -7.36
CA PHE A 4 -0.55 12.34 -6.21
C PHE A 4 0.86 11.94 -5.74
N LYS A 5 1.03 11.77 -4.43
CA LYS A 5 2.24 11.21 -3.82
C LYS A 5 2.08 9.70 -3.70
N VAL A 6 3.07 8.93 -4.14
CA VAL A 6 3.03 7.46 -4.15
C VAL A 6 4.12 6.93 -3.23
N TYR A 7 3.78 5.95 -2.39
CA TYR A 7 4.70 5.30 -1.46
C TYR A 7 4.59 3.78 -1.61
N ILE A 8 5.66 3.06 -1.27
CA ILE A 8 5.65 1.60 -1.21
C ILE A 8 5.74 1.16 0.25
N TYR A 9 5.00 0.11 0.63
CA TYR A 9 5.14 -0.57 1.92
C TYR A 9 5.29 -2.07 1.69
N CYS A 10 6.51 -2.60 1.83
CA CYS A 10 6.84 -3.99 1.53
C CYS A 10 7.57 -4.65 2.70
N SER A 11 7.58 -5.98 2.74
CA SER A 11 8.37 -6.72 3.74
C SER A 11 9.89 -6.68 3.45
N ASP A 12 10.27 -6.48 2.18
CA ASP A 12 11.65 -6.25 1.79
C ASP A 12 12.20 -4.93 2.34
N SER A 13 13.51 -4.86 2.57
CA SER A 13 14.15 -3.63 3.06
C SER A 13 13.97 -2.47 2.09
N ARG A 14 14.04 -1.23 2.59
CA ARG A 14 13.97 -0.02 1.75
C ARG A 14 15.00 -0.02 0.62
N GLU A 15 16.19 -0.55 0.85
CA GLU A 15 17.25 -0.66 -0.16
C GLU A 15 16.86 -1.66 -1.25
N ALA A 16 16.32 -2.82 -0.86
CA ALA A 16 15.85 -3.83 -1.80
C ALA A 16 14.68 -3.31 -2.66
N GLN A 17 13.73 -2.60 -2.05
CA GLN A 17 12.62 -1.97 -2.78
C GLN A 17 13.11 -0.95 -3.83
N GLN A 18 14.15 -0.17 -3.52
CA GLN A 18 14.74 0.77 -4.48
C GLN A 18 15.41 0.05 -5.65
N LEU A 19 16.04 -1.11 -5.42
CA LEU A 19 16.61 -1.92 -6.49
C LEU A 19 15.52 -2.50 -7.39
N LEU A 20 14.43 -3.02 -6.80
CA LEU A 20 13.28 -3.60 -7.49
C LEU A 20 12.43 -2.58 -8.25
N ALA A 21 12.58 -1.29 -7.95
CA ALA A 21 11.92 -0.21 -8.69
C ALA A 21 12.45 -0.05 -10.13
N ASN A 22 13.52 -0.76 -10.52
CA ASN A 22 13.90 -0.92 -11.92
C ASN A 22 13.05 -1.99 -12.58
N SER A 23 12.11 -1.54 -13.42
CA SER A 23 11.14 -2.40 -14.08
C SER A 23 11.49 -2.65 -15.55
N ASN A 24 10.68 -3.46 -16.22
CA ASN A 24 10.72 -3.60 -17.69
C ASN A 24 10.39 -2.29 -18.45
N TYR A 25 9.90 -1.27 -17.75
CA TYR A 25 9.64 0.08 -18.27
C TYR A 25 10.71 1.09 -17.81
N GLY A 26 11.84 0.61 -17.29
CA GLY A 26 12.94 1.41 -16.78
C GLY A 26 12.79 1.75 -15.30
N ASP A 27 13.58 2.74 -14.88
CA ASP A 27 13.68 3.19 -13.49
C ASP A 27 12.42 3.97 -13.06
N LEU A 28 11.66 3.38 -12.13
CA LEU A 28 10.44 3.96 -11.60
C LEU A 28 10.66 4.81 -10.33
N ARG A 29 11.87 4.87 -9.76
CA ARG A 29 12.16 5.53 -8.47
C ARG A 29 11.69 6.99 -8.43
N LYS A 30 11.76 7.69 -9.56
CA LYS A 30 11.31 9.08 -9.70
C LYS A 30 9.80 9.30 -9.46
N TYR A 31 8.99 8.23 -9.51
CA TYR A 31 7.55 8.28 -9.28
C TYR A 31 7.18 8.00 -7.82
N PHE A 32 8.10 7.49 -7.00
CA PHE A 32 7.87 7.21 -5.59
C PHE A 32 8.41 8.34 -4.72
N CYS A 33 7.61 8.73 -3.72
CA CYS A 33 7.95 9.74 -2.72
C CYS A 33 8.63 9.12 -1.48
N GLY A 34 8.57 7.80 -1.32
CA GLY A 34 9.21 7.10 -0.21
C GLY A 34 8.89 5.62 -0.17
N TYR A 35 9.60 4.93 0.72
CA TYR A 35 9.54 3.49 0.94
C TYR A 35 9.42 3.21 2.43
N PHE A 36 8.52 2.31 2.78
CA PHE A 36 8.31 1.79 4.12
C PHE A 36 8.56 0.28 4.10
N ASP A 37 9.12 -0.22 5.20
CA ASP A 37 9.36 -1.63 5.42
C ASP A 37 8.94 -2.02 6.84
N THR A 38 9.19 -3.27 7.23
CA THR A 38 8.81 -3.80 8.55
C THR A 38 9.48 -3.08 9.73
N THR A 39 10.45 -2.18 9.49
CA THR A 39 10.98 -1.29 10.54
C THR A 39 9.95 -0.30 11.07
N VAL A 40 8.91 0.00 10.29
CA VAL A 40 7.75 0.80 10.74
C VAL A 40 6.82 -0.03 11.64
N GLY A 41 6.77 -1.34 11.41
CA GLY A 41 5.93 -2.29 12.13
C GLY A 41 5.42 -3.41 11.21
N ASN A 42 4.69 -4.36 11.80
CA ASN A 42 4.06 -5.45 11.07
C ASN A 42 2.89 -4.93 10.20
N LYS A 43 2.80 -5.40 8.95
CA LYS A 43 1.77 -4.97 7.98
C LYS A 43 0.35 -5.39 8.38
N GLU A 44 0.19 -6.33 9.31
CA GLU A 44 -1.12 -6.75 9.82
C GLU A 44 -1.55 -5.96 11.08
N GLU A 45 -0.75 -5.00 11.53
CA GLU A 45 -1.03 -4.20 12.73
C GLU A 45 -1.47 -2.77 12.38
N ILE A 46 -2.59 -2.34 12.95
CA ILE A 46 -3.12 -0.97 12.84
C ILE A 46 -2.06 0.11 13.12
N ARG A 47 -1.17 -0.14 14.08
CA ARG A 47 -0.14 0.80 14.52
C ARG A 47 0.83 1.19 13.40
N SER A 48 1.15 0.26 12.51
CA SER A 48 2.05 0.51 11.38
C SER A 48 1.50 1.56 10.44
N TYR A 49 0.19 1.49 10.14
CA TYR A 49 -0.48 2.45 9.28
C TYR A 49 -0.63 3.83 9.94
N LEU A 50 -0.91 3.87 11.24
CA LEU A 50 -0.93 5.13 11.99
C LEU A 50 0.44 5.82 11.97
N GLU A 51 1.53 5.05 12.08
CA GLU A 51 2.89 5.58 11.98
C GLU A 51 3.20 6.08 10.56
N ILE A 52 2.79 5.36 9.50
CA ILE A 52 2.92 5.82 8.11
C ILE A 52 2.18 7.14 7.90
N LEU A 53 0.92 7.25 8.33
CA LEU A 53 0.13 8.48 8.22
C LEU A 53 0.83 9.66 8.90
N ARG A 54 1.41 9.44 10.09
CA ARG A 54 2.18 10.44 10.83
C ARG A 54 3.45 10.84 10.10
N MET A 55 4.22 9.89 9.58
CA MET A 55 5.46 10.14 8.84
C MET A 55 5.22 10.90 7.52
N VAL A 56 4.13 10.57 6.82
CA VAL A 56 3.74 11.25 5.57
C VAL A 56 3.14 12.63 5.84
N GLY A 57 2.51 12.82 7.00
CA GLY A 57 1.90 14.09 7.39
C GLY A 57 0.61 14.38 6.63
N VAL A 58 -0.31 13.40 6.56
CA VAL A 58 -1.64 13.61 5.96
C VAL A 58 -2.63 14.16 6.99
N ASP A 59 -3.47 15.10 6.57
CA ASP A 59 -4.45 15.75 7.47
C ASP A 59 -5.56 14.80 7.94
N LYS A 60 -5.97 13.86 7.08
CA LYS A 60 -7.02 12.88 7.35
C LYS A 60 -6.57 11.50 6.85
N PRO A 61 -6.78 10.41 7.62
CA PRO A 61 -6.49 9.05 7.17
C PRO A 61 -7.11 8.70 5.81
N THR A 62 -8.34 9.16 5.54
CA THR A 62 -9.07 8.95 4.28
C THR A 62 -8.44 9.67 3.07
N ASN A 63 -7.46 10.55 3.26
CA ASN A 63 -6.71 11.14 2.15
C ASN A 63 -5.62 10.21 1.61
N MET A 64 -5.42 9.04 2.23
CA MET A 64 -4.49 8.02 1.77
C MET A 64 -5.27 6.78 1.34
N LEU A 65 -5.07 6.38 0.09
CA LEU A 65 -5.53 5.11 -0.45
C LEU A 65 -4.43 4.06 -0.31
N PHE A 66 -4.75 2.95 0.37
CA PHE A 66 -3.90 1.77 0.44
C PHE A 66 -4.41 0.69 -0.52
N VAL A 67 -3.51 0.12 -1.33
CA VAL A 67 -3.82 -0.95 -2.28
C VAL A 67 -2.98 -2.16 -1.93
N THR A 68 -3.63 -3.27 -1.63
CA THR A 68 -2.97 -4.54 -1.26
C THR A 68 -3.77 -5.72 -1.79
N ASP A 69 -3.14 -6.86 -1.97
CA ASP A 69 -3.79 -8.14 -2.24
C ASP A 69 -4.03 -8.97 -0.97
N ILE A 70 -3.48 -8.54 0.17
CA ILE A 70 -3.53 -9.28 1.43
C ILE A 70 -4.65 -8.74 2.31
N PHE A 71 -5.61 -9.61 2.66
CA PHE A 71 -6.80 -9.24 3.42
C PHE A 71 -6.49 -8.70 4.82
N GLN A 72 -5.50 -9.27 5.50
CA GLN A 72 -5.10 -8.87 6.86
C GLN A 72 -4.53 -7.44 6.86
N GLU A 73 -3.69 -7.13 5.88
CA GLU A 73 -3.16 -5.78 5.67
C GLU A 73 -4.29 -4.79 5.37
N ALA A 74 -5.24 -5.17 4.51
CA ALA A 74 -6.38 -4.35 4.18
C ALA A 74 -7.27 -4.05 5.40
N SER A 75 -7.50 -5.05 6.25
CA SER A 75 -8.24 -4.86 7.51
C SER A 75 -7.52 -3.91 8.44
N ALA A 76 -6.21 -4.10 8.66
CA ALA A 76 -5.43 -3.25 9.54
C ALA A 76 -5.35 -1.80 9.05
N ALA A 77 -5.22 -1.58 7.74
CA ALA A 77 -5.25 -0.26 7.13
C ALA A 77 -6.62 0.43 7.28
N ARG A 78 -7.71 -0.30 7.05
CA ARG A 78 -9.08 0.21 7.24
C ARG A 78 -9.35 0.56 8.69
N ASP A 79 -8.89 -0.26 9.63
CA ASP A 79 -9.03 0.00 11.06
C ASP A 79 -8.23 1.24 11.51
N ALA A 80 -7.13 1.57 10.81
CA ALA A 80 -6.41 2.84 10.96
C ALA A 80 -7.10 4.04 10.27
N GLY A 81 -8.20 3.81 9.57
CA GLY A 81 -9.02 4.83 8.90
C GLY A 81 -8.61 5.17 7.47
N LEU A 82 -7.70 4.39 6.86
CA LEU A 82 -7.33 4.60 5.45
C LEU A 82 -8.47 4.17 4.52
N GLU A 83 -8.52 4.79 3.34
CA GLU A 83 -9.24 4.20 2.21
C GLU A 83 -8.48 2.97 1.72
N VAL A 84 -9.18 1.88 1.41
CA VAL A 84 -8.54 0.61 1.06
C VAL A 84 -9.21 -0.03 -0.15
N ILE A 85 -8.39 -0.45 -1.12
CA ILE A 85 -8.81 -1.24 -2.27
C ILE A 85 -8.01 -2.55 -2.31
N MET A 86 -8.73 -3.65 -2.59
CA MET A 86 -8.12 -4.95 -2.81
C MET A 86 -7.72 -5.12 -4.28
N SER A 87 -6.44 -5.37 -4.55
CA SER A 87 -5.94 -5.70 -5.89
C SER A 87 -6.06 -7.19 -6.12
N ILE A 88 -6.85 -7.60 -7.11
CA ILE A 88 -7.01 -8.99 -7.52
C ILE A 88 -6.11 -9.25 -8.73
N ARG A 89 -5.22 -10.25 -8.62
CA ARG A 89 -4.37 -10.70 -9.71
C ARG A 89 -4.37 -12.23 -9.81
N PRO A 90 -4.09 -12.80 -11.00
CA PRO A 90 -3.92 -14.24 -11.14
C PRO A 90 -2.86 -14.78 -10.17
N GLY A 91 -3.24 -15.76 -9.36
CA GLY A 91 -2.36 -16.38 -8.35
C GLY A 91 -2.50 -15.84 -6.93
N ASN A 92 -3.28 -14.77 -6.71
CA ASN A 92 -3.55 -14.27 -5.36
C ASN A 92 -4.40 -15.27 -4.56
N ALA A 93 -4.24 -15.24 -3.23
CA ALA A 93 -5.08 -16.02 -2.33
C ALA A 93 -6.56 -15.62 -2.46
N ALA A 94 -7.46 -16.59 -2.26
CA ALA A 94 -8.89 -16.32 -2.25
C ALA A 94 -9.27 -15.40 -1.08
N LEU A 95 -10.11 -14.40 -1.35
CA LEU A 95 -10.63 -13.52 -0.32
C LEU A 95 -11.79 -14.17 0.45
N PRO A 96 -11.96 -13.84 1.74
CA PRO A 96 -13.15 -14.23 2.49
C PRO A 96 -14.44 -13.74 1.80
N GLN A 97 -15.51 -14.53 1.88
CA GLN A 97 -16.81 -14.08 1.39
C GLN A 97 -17.27 -12.84 2.15
N ASN A 98 -17.91 -11.89 1.45
CA ASN A 98 -18.46 -10.66 2.03
C ASN A 98 -17.42 -9.81 2.80
N HIS A 99 -16.15 -9.81 2.36
CA HIS A 99 -15.06 -9.05 3.00
C HIS A 99 -15.28 -7.51 3.05
N GLY A 100 -16.19 -6.98 2.24
CA GLY A 100 -16.63 -5.57 2.30
C GLY A 100 -15.64 -4.54 1.77
N PHE A 101 -14.63 -4.97 1.00
CA PHE A 101 -13.68 -4.07 0.33
C PHE A 101 -14.04 -3.92 -1.15
N ARG A 102 -13.81 -2.74 -1.72
CA ARG A 102 -13.79 -2.58 -3.18
C ARG A 102 -12.61 -3.37 -3.75
N THR A 103 -12.86 -4.12 -4.83
CA THR A 103 -11.83 -4.86 -5.57
C THR A 103 -11.57 -4.21 -6.93
N ILE A 104 -10.34 -4.34 -7.42
CA ILE A 104 -9.94 -3.97 -8.78
C ILE A 104 -9.05 -5.06 -9.37
N GLU A 105 -9.05 -5.20 -10.69
CA GLU A 105 -8.13 -6.08 -11.42
C GLU A 105 -6.99 -5.27 -12.06
N SER A 106 -7.19 -3.96 -12.26
CA SER A 106 -6.21 -3.04 -12.81
C SER A 106 -6.12 -1.74 -12.03
N LEU A 107 -4.91 -1.18 -11.92
CA LEU A 107 -4.71 0.17 -11.36
C LEU A 107 -5.32 1.27 -12.24
N LEU A 108 -5.72 0.96 -13.48
CA LEU A 108 -6.48 1.87 -14.35
C LEU A 108 -7.93 2.07 -13.88
N ASP A 109 -8.41 1.25 -12.95
CA ASP A 109 -9.78 1.30 -12.44
C ASP A 109 -9.94 2.26 -11.23
N ILE A 110 -8.86 2.96 -10.85
CA ILE A 110 -8.82 3.93 -9.73
C ILE A 110 -8.91 5.36 -10.26
#